data_AF-A0A3P7EAP5-F1
#
_entry.id   AF-A0A3P7EAP5-F1
#
_cell.length_a   1.000
_cell.length_b   1.000
_cell.length_c   1.000
_cell.angle_alpha   90.00
_cell.angle_beta   90.00
_cell.angle_gamma   90.00
#
_symmetry.space_group_name_H-M   'P 1'
#
loop_
_entity.id
_entity.type
_entity.pdbx_description
1 polymer ?
#
loop_
_entity_poly.entity_id
_entity_poly.type
_entity_poly.pdbx_seq_one_letter_code
_entity_poly.pdbx_strand_id
1 'polypeptide(L)'
;MCCRSSTDASSSQCISDLRQRLLKAAISKQPHILSTVDNQQIKDLILQVVAGDEPSMLNFDQIQAINEWLEQLDDNHADRKRLHFVL
;
A
#
# COMPACT_ATOMS: atom_id res chain seq x y z
N MET A 1 -1.05 -11.22 -18.76
CA MET A 1 -1.26 -10.32 -19.92
C MET A 1 -2.45 -9.42 -19.61
N CYS A 2 -2.29 -8.17 -19.18
CA CYS A 2 -3.45 -7.31 -18.83
C CYS A 2 -3.65 -6.08 -19.73
N CYS A 3 -2.78 -5.82 -20.70
CA CYS A 3 -2.83 -4.59 -21.50
C CYS A 3 -2.79 -4.89 -23.01
N ARG A 4 -3.80 -5.61 -23.53
CA ARG A 4 -3.85 -6.01 -24.95
C ARG A 4 -5.16 -5.66 -25.68
N SER A 5 -5.85 -4.59 -25.29
CA SER A 5 -6.82 -3.87 -26.15
C SER A 5 -7.25 -2.54 -25.53
N SER A 6 -7.16 -1.47 -26.32
CA SER A 6 -7.50 -0.09 -25.99
C SER A 6 -9.01 0.14 -25.90
N THR A 7 -9.60 -0.15 -24.74
CA THR A 7 -10.85 0.50 -24.30
C THR A 7 -10.61 1.10 -22.92
N ASP A 8 -11.19 2.27 -22.66
CA ASP A 8 -10.96 3.02 -21.40
C ASP A 8 -11.21 2.16 -20.16
N ALA A 9 -12.25 1.31 -20.19
CA ALA A 9 -12.55 0.36 -19.13
C ALA A 9 -11.51 -0.77 -18.98
N SER A 10 -10.91 -1.24 -20.09
CA SER A 10 -9.80 -2.21 -20.02
C SER A 10 -8.54 -1.57 -19.45
N SER A 11 -8.33 -0.27 -19.70
CA SER A 11 -7.19 0.46 -19.18
C SER A 11 -7.26 0.67 -17.68
N SER A 12 -8.43 1.02 -17.11
CA SER A 12 -8.59 1.20 -15.67
C SER A 12 -8.35 -0.11 -14.92
N GLN A 13 -8.89 -1.23 -15.41
CA GLN A 13 -8.62 -2.55 -14.84
C GLN A 13 -7.15 -2.95 -14.97
N CYS A 14 -6.49 -2.68 -16.11
CA CYS A 14 -5.06 -2.95 -16.25
C CYS A 14 -4.23 -2.10 -15.27
N ILE A 15 -4.59 -0.83 -15.08
CA ILE A 15 -3.91 0.06 -14.14
C ILE A 15 -4.11 -0.42 -12.70
N SER A 16 -5.31 -0.87 -12.33
CA SER A 16 -5.58 -1.45 -11.00
C SER A 16 -4.73 -2.70 -10.75
N ASP A 17 -4.64 -3.62 -11.72
CA ASP A 17 -3.77 -4.81 -11.64
C ASP A 17 -2.28 -4.42 -11.51
N LEU A 18 -1.82 -3.43 -12.30
CA LEU A 18 -0.45 -2.94 -12.20
C LEU A 18 -0.16 -2.32 -10.83
N ARG A 19 -1.07 -1.52 -10.28
CA ARG A 19 -0.93 -0.93 -8.93
C ARG A 19 -0.84 -2.00 -7.86
N GLN A 20 -1.71 -3.00 -7.91
CA GLN A 20 -1.69 -4.10 -6.95
C GLN A 20 -0.39 -4.90 -7.02
N ARG A 21 0.09 -5.20 -8.23
CA ARG A 21 1.37 -5.91 -8.43
C ARG A 21 2.57 -5.10 -7.95
N LEU A 22 2.57 -3.79 -8.19
CA LEU A 22 3.61 -2.89 -7.69
C LEU A 22 3.59 -2.82 -6.16
N LEU A 23 2.42 -2.66 -5.56
CA LEU A 23 2.26 -2.64 -4.10
C LEU A 23 2.75 -3.94 -3.47
N LYS A 24 2.30 -5.09 -3.97
CA LYS A 24 2.76 -6.41 -3.52
C LYS A 24 4.27 -6.58 -3.64
N ALA A 25 4.85 -6.15 -4.75
CA ALA A 25 6.30 -6.19 -4.94
C ALA A 25 7.04 -5.27 -3.95
N ALA A 26 6.54 -4.05 -3.72
CA ALA A 26 7.14 -3.10 -2.79
C ALA A 26 7.14 -3.64 -1.35
N ILE A 27 6.00 -4.15 -0.88
CA ILE A 27 5.86 -4.76 0.44
C ILE A 27 6.73 -6.02 0.58
N SER A 28 6.78 -6.87 -0.45
CA SER A 28 7.66 -8.04 -0.45
C SER A 28 9.14 -7.68 -0.38
N LYS A 29 9.55 -6.53 -0.93
CA LYS A 29 10.94 -6.03 -0.86
C LYS A 29 11.24 -5.36 0.48
N GLN A 30 10.23 -4.84 1.18
CA GLN A 30 10.37 -4.12 2.44
C GLN A 30 9.43 -4.71 3.50
N PRO A 31 9.65 -5.96 3.94
CA PRO A 31 8.75 -6.65 4.87
C PRO A 31 8.67 -5.98 6.25
N HIS A 32 9.68 -5.17 6.60
CA HIS A 32 9.73 -4.43 7.86
C HIS A 32 8.67 -3.32 7.94
N ILE A 33 8.17 -2.80 6.80
CA ILE A 33 7.11 -1.78 6.80
C ILE A 33 5.89 -2.30 7.57
N LEU A 34 5.48 -3.55 7.34
CA LEU A 34 4.34 -4.16 8.03
C LEU A 34 4.58 -4.49 9.52
N SER A 35 5.83 -4.41 9.99
CA SER A 35 6.14 -4.56 11.41
C SER A 35 5.89 -3.29 12.22
N THR A 36 5.69 -2.16 11.56
CA THR A 36 5.34 -0.88 12.21
C THR A 36 3.84 -0.76 12.51
N VAL A 37 3.03 -1.72 12.05
CA VAL A 37 1.60 -1.75 12.35
C VAL A 37 1.40 -2.46 13.69
N ASP A 38 1.14 -1.70 14.75
CA ASP A 38 0.88 -2.25 16.09
C ASP A 38 -0.48 -2.94 16.20
N ASN A 39 -1.46 -2.47 15.42
CA ASN A 39 -2.81 -3.02 15.42
C ASN A 39 -2.91 -4.23 14.48
N GLN A 40 -3.01 -5.42 15.06
CA GLN A 40 -3.07 -6.67 14.29
C GLN A 40 -4.25 -6.73 13.32
N GLN A 41 -5.40 -6.17 13.67
CA GLN A 41 -6.56 -6.11 12.78
C GLN A 41 -6.26 -5.24 11.55
N ILE A 42 -5.62 -4.08 11.75
CA ILE A 42 -5.20 -3.19 10.66
C ILE A 42 -4.15 -3.87 9.78
N LYS A 43 -3.22 -4.60 10.40
CA LYS A 43 -2.20 -5.37 9.70
C LYS A 43 -2.81 -6.44 8.79
N ASP A 44 -3.79 -7.18 9.28
CA ASP A 44 -4.51 -8.20 8.50
C ASP A 44 -5.28 -7.56 7.33
N LEU A 45 -5.90 -6.39 7.54
CA LEU A 45 -6.57 -5.64 6.48
C LEU A 45 -5.59 -5.15 5.41
N ILE A 46 -4.43 -4.60 5.80
CA ILE A 46 -3.38 -4.19 4.86
C ILE A 46 -2.89 -5.40 4.07
N LEU A 47 -2.69 -6.55 4.72
CA LEU A 47 -2.27 -7.79 4.05
C LEU A 47 -3.30 -8.26 3.01
N GLN A 48 -4.60 -8.19 3.32
CA GLN A 48 -5.68 -8.47 2.36
C GLN A 48 -5.62 -7.54 1.15
N VAL A 49 -5.53 -6.23 1.40
CA VAL A 49 -5.44 -5.21 0.33
C VAL A 49 -4.20 -5.45 -0.56
N VAL A 50 -3.06 -5.77 0.05
CA VAL A 50 -1.81 -6.09 -0.67
C VAL A 50 -1.91 -7.40 -1.46
N ALA A 51 -2.67 -8.38 -0.97
CA ALA A 51 -2.95 -9.61 -1.69
C ALA A 51 -3.82 -9.36 -2.94
N GLY A 52 -4.60 -8.27 -2.94
CA GLY A 52 -5.59 -7.97 -3.96
C GLY A 52 -7.02 -8.25 -3.56
N ASP A 53 -7.23 -8.64 -2.30
CA ASP A 53 -8.55 -8.86 -1.78
C ASP A 53 -9.15 -7.50 -1.41
N GLU A 54 -10.38 -7.26 -1.85
CA GLU A 54 -11.12 -6.07 -1.49
C GLU A 54 -11.83 -6.33 -0.15
N PRO A 55 -11.42 -5.69 0.97
CA PRO A 55 -12.10 -5.89 2.24
C PRO A 55 -13.55 -5.42 2.10
N SER A 56 -14.49 -6.34 2.30
CA SER A 56 -15.89 -6.14 1.96
C SER A 56 -16.57 -5.00 2.72
N MET A 57 -16.10 -4.69 3.94
CA MET A 57 -16.46 -3.47 4.66
C MET A 57 -15.31 -3.04 5.57
N LEU A 58 -14.75 -1.87 5.29
CA LEU A 58 -13.90 -1.12 6.22
C LEU A 58 -14.77 -0.08 6.94
N ASN A 59 -14.71 -0.03 8.26
CA ASN A 59 -15.34 1.03 9.04
C ASN A 59 -14.43 2.28 9.10
N PHE A 60 -14.98 3.39 9.59
CA PHE A 60 -14.27 4.67 9.67
C PHE A 60 -12.98 4.56 10.51
N ASP A 61 -13.04 3.89 11.67
CA ASP A 61 -11.89 3.74 12.57
C ASP A 61 -10.74 2.95 11.91
N GLN A 62 -11.07 1.93 11.12
CA GLN A 62 -10.09 1.14 10.37
C GLN A 62 -9.43 1.97 9.26
N ILE A 63 -10.21 2.74 8.51
CA ILE A 63 -9.69 3.64 7.47
C ILE A 63 -8.79 4.70 8.09
N GLN A 64 -9.22 5.30 9.21
CA GLN A 64 -8.44 6.30 9.94
C GLN A 64 -7.11 5.71 10.42
N ALA A 65 -7.12 4.53 11.05
CA ALA A 65 -5.90 3.88 11.53
C ALA A 65 -4.94 3.51 10.39
N ILE A 66 -5.45 3.12 9.22
CA ILE A 66 -4.62 2.87 8.03
C ILE A 66 -4.01 4.19 7.53
N ASN A 67 -4.77 5.28 7.47
CA ASN A 67 -4.27 6.59 7.04
C ASN A 67 -3.20 7.11 7.99
N GLU A 68 -3.43 7.07 9.31
CA GLU A 68 -2.45 7.48 10.32
C GLU A 68 -1.15 6.67 10.20
N TRP A 69 -1.26 5.36 9.97
CA TRP A 69 -0.10 4.53 9.72
C TRP A 69 0.65 4.89 8.43
N LEU A 70 -0.07 5.16 7.34
CA LEU A 70 0.53 5.59 6.07
C LEU A 70 1.24 6.93 6.20
N GLU A 71 0.68 7.88 6.96
CA GLU A 71 1.31 9.17 7.25
C GLU A 71 2.63 8.99 8.02
N GLN A 72 2.66 8.12 9.04
CA GLN A 72 3.87 7.82 9.78
C GLN A 72 4.99 7.22 8.92
N LEU A 73 4.64 6.41 7.91
CA LEU A 73 5.63 5.87 6.98
C LEU A 73 6.26 6.94 6.11
N ASP A 74 5.48 7.93 5.65
CA ASP A 74 6.00 9.03 4.82
C ASP A 74 6.88 9.98 5.64
N ASP A 75 6.47 10.32 6.86
CA ASP A 75 7.22 11.19 7.76
C ASP A 75 8.60 10.60 8.12
N ASN A 76 8.69 9.30 8.39
CA ASN A 76 9.97 8.63 8.64
C ASN A 76 10.95 8.72 7.45
N HIS A 77 10.46 8.88 6.23
CA HIS A 77 11.30 9.07 5.05
C HIS A 77 11.80 10.52 4.89
N ALA A 78 11.07 11.51 5.39
CA ALA A 78 11.47 12.92 5.33
C ALA A 78 12.76 13.16 6.12
N ASP A 79 12.89 12.57 7.30
CA ASP A 79 14.11 12.70 8.11
C ASP A 79 15.31 11.97 7.49
N ARG A 80 15.09 10.81 6.86
CA ARG A 80 16.19 10.06 6.21
C ARG A 80 16.73 10.77 4.97
N LYS A 81 15.89 11.49 4.22
CA LYS A 81 16.34 12.31 3.07
C LYS A 81 17.21 13.49 3.52
N ARG A 82 16.93 14.11 4.68
CA ARG A 82 17.82 15.17 5.21
C ARG A 82 19.21 14.63 5.53
N LEU A 83 19.32 13.43 6.09
CA LEU A 83 20.62 12.82 6.38
C LEU A 83 21.39 12.43 5.12
N HIS A 84 20.71 11.96 4.06
CA HIS A 84 21.39 11.57 2.81
C HIS A 84 21.84 12.76 1.95
N PHE A 85 21.29 13.96 2.15
CA PHE A 85 21.78 15.17 1.48
C PHE A 85 22.92 15.88 2.23
N VAL A 86 23.23 15.45 3.47
CA VAL A 86 24.28 16.05 4.30
C VAL A 86 25.59 15.23 4.26
N LEU A 87 25.57 14.03 3.67
CA LEU A 87 26.76 13.20 3.39
C LEU A 87 27.09 13.24 1.89
#